data_AF-A0A1Q2D1Z4-F1
#
_entry.id   AF-A0A1Q2D1Z4-F1
#
_cell.length_a   1.000
_cell.length_b   1.000
_cell.length_c   1.000
_cell.angle_alpha   90.00
_cell.angle_beta   90.00
_cell.angle_gamma   90.00
#
_symmetry.space_group_name_H-M   'P 1'
#
loop_
_entity.id
_entity.type
_entity.pdbx_description
1 polymer ?
#
loop_
_entity_poly.entity_id
_entity_poly.type
_entity_poly.pdbx_seq_one_letter_code
_entity_poly.pdbx_strand_id
1 'polypeptide(L)' 'MHVDCESCRARGPACGDCVISVLLGNPSVELVEPEQRALAVLSDAGLLPPLRLSGPREGRSEAV' A
#
# COMPACT_ATOMS: atom_id res chain seq x y z
N MET A 1 -18.14 -2.56 7.01
CA MET A 1 -17.23 -2.97 8.10
C MET A 1 -16.26 -1.83 8.34
N HIS A 2 -16.07 -1.38 9.57
CA HIS A 2 -15.18 -0.25 9.89
C HIS A 2 -14.18 -0.71 10.94
N VAL A 3 -12.89 -0.66 10.61
CA VAL A 3 -11.78 -1.01 11.52
C VAL A 3 -11.01 0.26 11.79
N ASP A 4 -10.96 0.65 13.06
CA ASP A 4 -10.18 1.80 13.49
C ASP A 4 -8.72 1.39 13.68
N CYS A 5 -7.97 1.53 12.60
CA CYS A 5 -6.53 1.31 12.60
C CYS A 5 -5.74 2.42 13.32
N GLU A 6 -6.36 3.51 13.78
CA GLU A 6 -5.67 4.55 14.58
C GLU A 6 -5.59 4.16 16.06
N SER A 7 -6.66 3.62 16.65
CA SER A 7 -6.68 3.19 18.06
C SER A 7 -6.29 1.73 18.31
N CYS A 8 -5.98 0.97 17.26
CA CYS A 8 -5.67 -0.45 17.37
C CYS A 8 -4.37 -0.69 18.16
N ARG A 9 -4.48 -1.28 19.36
CA ARG A 9 -3.35 -1.60 20.24
C ARG A 9 -2.35 -2.62 19.66
N ALA A 10 -2.76 -3.39 18.66
CA ALA A 10 -1.93 -4.39 17.99
C ALA A 10 -1.24 -3.83 16.72
N ARG A 11 -1.49 -2.56 16.37
CA ARG A 11 -0.98 -1.91 15.15
C ARG A 11 0.54 -1.95 15.09
N GLY A 12 1.07 -2.31 13.92
CA GLY A 12 2.50 -2.52 13.70
C GLY A 12 2.84 -4.02 13.78
N PRO A 13 3.26 -4.55 14.95
CA PRO A 13 3.79 -5.91 15.06
C PRO A 13 2.83 -7.01 14.60
N ALA A 14 1.51 -6.83 14.81
CA ALA A 14 0.51 -7.82 14.44
C ALA A 14 -0.16 -7.54 13.09
N CYS A 15 0.14 -6.41 12.43
CA CYS A 15 -0.50 -6.06 11.15
C CYS A 15 -0.11 -7.03 10.03
N GLY A 16 1.08 -7.64 10.10
CA GLY A 16 1.52 -8.64 9.12
C GLY A 16 0.68 -9.91 9.10
N ASP A 17 0.03 -10.26 10.22
CA ASP A 17 -0.86 -11.43 10.36
C ASP A 17 -2.32 -11.02 10.62
N CYS A 18 -2.65 -9.75 10.39
CA CYS A 18 -4.02 -9.26 10.56
C CYS A 18 -4.85 -9.62 9.33
N VAL A 19 -6.03 -10.23 9.54
CA VAL A 19 -7.01 -10.51 8.45
C VAL A 19 -7.34 -9.27 7.62
N ILE A 20 -7.21 -8.07 8.19
CA ILE A 20 -7.43 -6.81 7.48
C ILE A 20 -6.38 -6.58 6.38
N SER A 21 -5.12 -6.96 6.58
CA SER A 21 -4.09 -6.89 5.54
C SER A 21 -4.38 -7.85 4.38
N VAL A 22 -5.03 -8.98 4.66
CA VAL A 22 -5.50 -9.90 3.62
C VAL A 22 -6.68 -9.30 2.85
N LEU A 23 -7.65 -8.70 3.57
CA LEU A 23 -8.83 -8.08 2.96
C LEU A 23 -8.51 -6.81 2.16
N LEU A 24 -7.48 -6.05 2.56
CA LEU A 24 -7.09 -4.79 1.92
C LEU A 24 -5.95 -4.94 0.91
N GLY A 25 -5.34 -6.12 0.80
CA GLY A 25 -4.19 -6.37 -0.06
C GLY A 25 -2.84 -5.99 0.59
N ASN A 26 -1.78 -6.61 0.06
CA ASN A 26 -0.41 -6.59 0.58
C ASN A 26 0.08 -5.18 0.98
N PRO A 27 0.92 -5.05 2.03
CA PRO A 27 1.55 -3.77 2.39
C PRO A 27 2.14 -3.08 1.16
N SER A 28 1.95 -1.77 1.12
CA SER A 28 2.37 -0.88 0.04
C SER A 28 3.83 -1.12 -0.35
N VAL A 29 4.06 -1.43 -1.62
CA VAL A 29 5.39 -1.55 -2.22
C VAL A 29 5.81 -0.15 -2.68
N GLU A 30 7.01 0.28 -2.28
CA GLU A 30 7.61 1.48 -2.86
C GLU A 30 8.18 1.14 -4.23
N LEU A 31 7.76 1.91 -5.23
CA LEU A 31 8.21 1.76 -6.61
C LEU A 31 9.13 2.93 -6.94
N VAL A 32 10.34 2.63 -7.41
CA VAL A 32 11.21 3.64 -7.99
C VAL A 32 10.77 3.96 -9.43
N GLU A 33 11.24 5.09 -9.94
CA GLU A 33 10.85 5.61 -11.26
C GLU A 33 10.91 4.57 -12.40
N PRO A 34 11.96 3.74 -12.53
CA PRO A 34 11.99 2.67 -13.54
C PRO A 34 10.83 1.66 -13.43
N GLU A 35 10.46 1.24 -12.22
CA GLU A 35 9.38 0.28 -12.03
C GLU A 35 8.01 0.90 -12.31
N GLN A 36 7.80 2.15 -11.88
CA GLN A 36 6.58 2.89 -12.20
C GLN A 36 6.38 2.99 -13.71
N ARG A 37 7.46 3.28 -14.45
CA ARG A 37 7.45 3.35 -15.91
C ARG A 37 7.16 2.00 -16.55
N ALA A 38 7.78 0.93 -16.06
CA ALA A 38 7.52 -0.42 -16.56
C ALA A 38 6.04 -0.79 -16.39
N LEU A 39 5.46 -0.52 -15.22
CA LEU A 39 4.03 -0.77 -14.97
C LEU A 39 3.14 0.09 -15.86
N ALA A 40 3.51 1.35 -16.12
CA ALA A 40 2.75 2.22 -17.04
C ALA A 40 2.70 1.63 -18.45
N VAL A 41 3.84 1.18 -18.99
CA VAL A 41 3.89 0.52 -20.31
C VAL A 41 2.98 -0.71 -20.36
N LEU A 42 2.99 -1.54 -19.32
CA LEU A 42 2.13 -2.72 -19.25
C LEU A 42 0.64 -2.35 -19.15
N SER A 43 0.30 -1.29 -18.43
CA SER A 43 -1.07 -0.79 -18.32
C SER A 43 -1.57 -0.19 -19.64
N ASP A 44 -0.74 0.62 -20.30
CA ASP A 44 -1.05 1.20 -21.62
C ASP A 44 -1.24 0.13 -22.70
N ALA A 45 -0.49 -0.98 -22.59
CA ALA A 45 -0.66 -2.17 -23.43
C ALA A 45 -1.90 -3.01 -23.09
N GLY A 46 -2.63 -2.68 -22.02
CA GLY A 46 -3.82 -3.42 -21.55
C GLY A 46 -3.50 -4.72 -20.82
N LEU A 47 -2.24 -4.96 -20.46
CA LEU A 47 -1.80 -6.14 -19.71
C LEU A 47 -2.04 -6.00 -18.20
N LEU A 48 -2.26 -4.78 -17.73
CA LEU A 48 -2.64 -4.47 -16.36
C LEU A 48 -3.90 -3.58 -16.34
N PRO A 49 -4.73 -3.69 -15.30
CA PRO A 49 -5.79 -2.71 -15.04
C PRO A 49 -5.21 -1.29 -14.87
N PRO A 50 -6.04 -0.23 -14.98
CA PRO A 50 -5.58 1.14 -14.79
C PRO A 50 -4.88 1.34 -13.44
N LEU A 51 -3.65 1.85 -13.48
CA LEU A 51 -2.82 2.03 -12.29
C LEU A 51 -3.44 3.07 -11.35
N ARG A 52 -3.44 2.76 -10.04
CA ARG A 52 -3.89 3.65 -8.96
C ARG A 52 -2.75 3.91 -7.98
N LEU A 53 -1.65 4.46 -8.49
CA LEU A 53 -0.48 4.79 -7.68
C LEU A 53 -0.80 5.94 -6.73
N SER A 54 -0.40 5.81 -5.47
CA SER A 54 -0.42 6.91 -4.50
C SER A 54 0.95 7.60 -4.49
N GLY A 55 0.97 8.93 -4.31
CA GLY A 55 2.22 9.67 -4.16
C GLY A 55 3.02 9.29 -2.91
N PRO A 56 4.22 9.85 -2.74
CA PRO A 56 5.04 9.64 -1.54
C PRO A 56 4.20 9.87 -0.28
N ARG A 57 4.33 8.95 0.68
CA ARG A 57 3.67 9.10 1.97
C ARG A 57 4.38 10.22 2.75
N GLU A 58 3.81 11.43 2.74
CA GLU A 58 4.27 12.52 3.61
C GLU A 58 4.29 12.03 5.07
N GLY A 59 5.39 12.34 5.78
CA GLY A 59 5.82 11.68 7.01
C GLY A 59 4.71 11.35 8.00
N ARG A 60 4.44 10.05 8.19
CA ARG A 60 3.84 9.58 9.44
C ARG A 60 4.93 9.66 10.50
N SER A 61 4.93 10.78 11.23
CA SER A 61 5.75 11.07 12.40
C SER A 61 5.99 9.80 13.23
N GLU A 62 7.24 9.33 13.25
CA GLU A 62 7.77 8.48 14.31
C GLU A 62 7.81 9.35 15.58
N ALA A 63 6.70 9.43 16.29
CA ALA A 63 6.71 9.78 17.70
C ALA A 63 7.04 8.49 18.47
N VAL A 64 8.31 8.40 18.87
CA VAL A 64 8.81 7.50 19.91
C VAL A 64 8.19 7.85 21.26
#